data_AF-A0A4P5QTB7-F1
#
_entry.id   AF-A0A4P5QTB7-F1
#
_cell.length_a   1.000
_cell.length_b   1.000
_cell.length_c   1.000
_cell.angle_alpha   90.00
_cell.angle_beta   90.00
_cell.angle_gamma   90.00
#
_symmetry.space_group_name_H-M   'P 1'
#
loop_
_entity.id
_entity.type
_entity.pdbx_description
1 polymer ?
#
loop_
_entity_poly.entity_id
_entity_poly.type
_entity_poly.pdbx_seq_one_letter_code
_entity_poly.pdbx_strand_id
1 'polypeptide(L)'
;MKTTSLTRRCLALCAVITLGASAFLQSANADNAPRIDALHVAKVATDYLATHGRNAPHIVSIALETDSLIGGKISWIVRFSHALLADGNREIGMRVKPDGSVSYLTEDKHGPKKRNVPLKS
;
A
#
# COMPACT_ATOMS: atom_id res chain seq x y z
N MET A 1 -31.90 -12.73 68.07
CA MET A 1 -32.73 -13.95 68.16
C MET A 1 -33.41 -14.18 66.80
N LYS A 2 -33.26 -15.40 66.25
CA LYS A 2 -33.95 -16.03 65.10
C LYS A 2 -33.85 -15.32 63.73
N THR A 3 -32.97 -15.72 62.79
CA THR A 3 -32.92 -16.90 61.87
C THR A 3 -33.72 -16.77 60.56
N THR A 4 -32.97 -16.53 59.47
CA THR A 4 -32.93 -17.22 58.15
C THR A 4 -34.17 -17.42 57.26
N SER A 5 -34.03 -16.97 56.00
CA SER A 5 -34.31 -17.67 54.71
C SER A 5 -33.93 -16.69 53.58
N LEU A 6 -32.97 -16.85 52.65
CA LEU A 6 -32.32 -17.96 51.94
C LEU A 6 -33.20 -18.69 50.90
N THR A 7 -33.42 -18.03 49.75
CA THR A 7 -33.70 -18.72 48.47
C THR A 7 -33.16 -17.86 47.31
N ARG A 8 -31.93 -18.12 46.87
CA ARG A 8 -31.58 -18.80 45.61
C ARG A 8 -32.18 -18.14 44.35
N ARG A 9 -31.39 -17.24 43.76
CA ARG A 9 -31.08 -17.29 42.32
C ARG A 9 -29.57 -17.21 42.15
N CYS A 10 -28.94 -18.36 42.34
CA CYS A 10 -27.63 -18.66 41.77
C CYS A 10 -27.78 -18.75 40.25
N LEU A 11 -27.04 -17.90 39.54
CA LEU A 11 -26.25 -18.17 38.33
C LEU A 11 -25.80 -16.77 37.86
N ALA A 12 -24.67 -16.23 38.35
CA ALA A 12 -23.36 -16.51 37.79
C ALA A 12 -23.38 -16.52 36.26
N LEU A 13 -23.20 -15.35 35.63
CA LEU A 13 -22.30 -15.22 34.48
C LEU A 13 -21.99 -13.73 34.22
N CYS A 14 -20.70 -13.44 34.08
CA CYS A 14 -20.12 -12.23 33.50
C CYS A 14 -20.03 -10.96 34.36
N ALA A 15 -19.55 -11.11 35.60
CA ALA A 15 -18.56 -10.18 36.12
C ALA A 15 -17.16 -10.57 35.60
N VAL A 16 -16.93 -10.47 34.28
CA VAL A 16 -15.61 -10.57 33.63
C VAL A 16 -15.71 -9.80 32.30
N ILE A 17 -15.09 -8.62 32.23
CA ILE A 17 -14.23 -8.10 31.13
C ILE A 17 -13.68 -6.78 31.68
N THR A 18 -12.81 -6.90 32.67
CA THR A 18 -11.78 -5.92 32.99
C THR A 18 -10.54 -6.78 33.19
N LEU A 19 -9.46 -6.45 32.50
CA LEU A 19 -8.30 -7.28 32.15
C LEU A 19 -8.48 -8.13 30.89
N GLY A 20 -7.90 -7.65 29.79
CA GLY A 20 -7.75 -8.38 28.53
C GLY A 20 -6.83 -7.63 27.57
N ALA A 21 -5.52 -7.73 27.84
CA ALA A 21 -4.41 -7.60 26.87
C ALA A 21 -4.33 -6.28 26.07
N SER A 22 -3.42 -5.38 26.44
CA SER A 22 -2.03 -5.43 25.97
C SER A 22 -1.89 -5.23 24.46
N ALA A 23 -1.33 -4.06 24.13
CA ALA A 23 -0.47 -3.83 22.98
C ALA A 23 -1.07 -4.03 21.58
N PHE A 24 -1.66 -2.97 21.05
CA PHE A 24 -1.35 -2.55 19.67
C PHE A 24 -0.49 -1.28 19.67
N LEU A 25 0.54 -1.29 20.53
CA LEU A 25 1.79 -0.57 20.24
C LEU A 25 2.68 -1.54 19.45
N GLN A 26 2.25 -1.89 18.24
CA GLN A 26 3.21 -2.26 17.22
C GLN A 26 3.58 -0.95 16.53
N SER A 27 4.44 -0.18 17.20
CA SER A 27 5.53 0.46 16.48
C SER A 27 6.33 -0.67 15.86
N ALA A 28 5.87 -1.16 14.71
CA ALA A 28 6.70 -1.93 13.82
C ALA A 28 7.93 -1.06 13.62
N ASN A 29 9.07 -1.53 14.11
CA ASN A 29 10.36 -0.92 13.82
C ASN A 29 10.47 -0.90 12.29
N ALA A 30 10.11 0.24 11.70
CA ALA A 30 10.08 0.47 10.27
C ALA A 30 11.49 0.39 9.65
N ASP A 31 12.51 0.19 10.48
CA ASP A 31 13.90 -0.01 10.08
C ASP A 31 14.21 -1.43 9.58
N ASN A 32 13.36 -2.43 9.86
CA ASN A 32 13.59 -3.82 9.43
C ASN A 32 12.33 -4.48 8.85
N ALA A 33 11.51 -3.74 8.10
CA ALA A 33 10.56 -4.38 7.20
C ALA A 33 11.34 -5.28 6.21
N PRO A 34 10.87 -6.49 5.89
CA PRO A 34 11.48 -7.32 4.87
C PRO A 34 11.71 -6.48 3.62
N ARG A 35 12.98 -6.31 3.24
CA ARG A 35 13.32 -5.57 2.02
C ARG A 35 12.95 -6.48 0.87
N ILE A 36 11.74 -6.30 0.33
CA ILE A 36 11.34 -6.92 -0.92
C ILE A 36 12.45 -6.67 -1.96
N ASP A 37 12.97 -7.74 -2.54
CA ASP A 37 14.06 -7.63 -3.51
C ASP A 37 13.51 -7.27 -4.91
N ALA A 38 14.43 -6.88 -5.80
CA ALA A 38 14.08 -6.50 -7.17
C ALA A 38 13.41 -7.64 -7.96
N LEU A 39 13.72 -8.91 -7.63
CA LEU A 39 13.19 -10.08 -8.33
C LEU A 39 11.73 -10.32 -7.96
N HIS A 40 11.38 -10.15 -6.68
CA HIS A 40 10.02 -10.21 -6.20
C HIS A 40 9.20 -9.06 -6.78
N VAL A 41 9.76 -7.84 -6.83
CA VAL A 41 9.12 -6.69 -7.49
C VAL A 41 8.90 -6.96 -8.98
N ALA A 42 9.89 -7.51 -9.68
CA ALA A 42 9.76 -7.88 -11.08
C ALA A 42 8.64 -8.90 -11.27
N LYS A 43 8.55 -9.92 -10.41
CA LYS A 43 7.47 -10.91 -10.44
C LYS A 43 6.09 -10.27 -10.27
N VAL A 44 5.92 -9.42 -9.26
CA VAL A 44 4.65 -8.69 -9.04
C VAL A 44 4.26 -7.89 -10.28
N ALA A 45 5.22 -7.20 -10.89
CA ALA A 45 4.97 -6.44 -12.10
C ALA A 45 4.66 -7.33 -13.32
N THR A 46 5.36 -8.45 -13.49
CA THR A 46 5.09 -9.41 -14.57
C THR A 46 3.72 -10.06 -14.42
N ASP A 47 3.34 -10.46 -13.20
CA ASP A 47 2.03 -11.04 -12.91
C ASP A 47 0.91 -10.04 -13.22
N TYR A 48 1.11 -8.76 -12.88
CA TYR A 48 0.18 -7.68 -13.23
C TYR A 48 0.07 -7.47 -14.74
N LEU A 49 1.20 -7.43 -15.46
CA LEU A 49 1.19 -7.25 -16.91
C LEU A 49 0.56 -8.45 -17.63
N ALA A 50 0.69 -9.66 -17.08
CA ALA A 50 0.08 -10.85 -17.63
C ALA A 50 -1.46 -10.79 -17.66
N THR A 51 -2.10 -10.03 -16.75
CA THR A 51 -3.57 -9.84 -16.77
C THR A 51 -4.06 -9.01 -17.96
N HIS A 52 -3.15 -8.27 -18.63
CA HIS A 52 -3.46 -7.40 -19.77
C HIS A 52 -3.29 -8.09 -21.13
N GLY A 53 -2.91 -9.38 -21.15
CA GLY A 53 -2.85 -10.20 -22.36
C GLY A 53 -1.64 -9.93 -23.25
N ARG A 54 -1.70 -10.41 -24.51
CA ARG A 54 -0.52 -10.48 -25.41
C ARG A 54 0.08 -9.12 -25.80
N ASN A 55 -0.70 -8.05 -25.70
CA ASN A 55 -0.27 -6.70 -26.05
C ASN A 55 0.08 -5.86 -24.81
N ALA A 56 0.26 -6.50 -23.66
CA ALA A 56 0.71 -5.82 -22.46
C ALA A 56 2.07 -5.13 -22.69
N PRO A 57 2.31 -3.97 -22.06
CA PRO A 57 3.64 -3.39 -22.04
C PRO A 57 4.62 -4.31 -21.32
N HIS A 58 5.89 -4.04 -21.53
CA HIS A 58 6.97 -4.70 -20.80
C HIS A 58 7.61 -3.72 -19.82
N ILE A 59 8.30 -4.27 -18.84
CA ILE A 59 9.05 -3.50 -17.84
C ILE A 59 10.29 -2.89 -18.52
N VAL A 60 10.47 -1.58 -18.39
CA VAL A 60 11.64 -0.84 -18.91
C VAL A 60 12.63 -0.53 -17.80
N SER A 61 12.14 -0.32 -16.58
CA SER A 61 12.98 0.03 -15.43
C SER A 61 12.36 -0.47 -14.13
N ILE A 62 13.23 -0.92 -13.23
CA ILE A 62 12.94 -1.20 -11.83
C ILE A 62 14.00 -0.44 -11.03
N ALA A 63 13.58 0.56 -10.24
CA ALA A 63 14.46 1.42 -9.49
C ALA A 63 14.03 1.51 -8.03
N LEU A 64 15.00 1.49 -7.12
CA LEU A 64 14.74 1.76 -5.72
C LEU A 64 14.74 3.27 -5.51
N GLU A 65 13.60 3.82 -5.10
CA GLU A 65 13.46 5.23 -4.77
C GLU A 65 13.25 5.41 -3.27
N THR A 66 13.94 6.40 -2.71
CA THR A 66 13.72 6.87 -1.34
C THR A 66 12.91 8.15 -1.43
N ASP A 67 11.69 8.14 -0.89
CA ASP A 67 10.85 9.34 -0.87
C ASP A 67 11.46 10.36 0.10
N SER A 68 12.06 11.41 -0.46
CA SER A 68 12.75 12.45 0.29
C SER A 68 11.78 13.35 1.07
N LEU A 69 10.48 13.33 0.75
CA LEU A 69 9.49 14.23 1.33
C LEU A 69 8.76 13.62 2.55
N ILE A 70 8.75 12.29 2.71
CA ILE A 70 8.02 11.59 3.78
C ILE A 70 8.94 10.62 4.51
N GLY A 71 9.96 11.14 5.20
CA GLY A 71 10.73 10.39 6.18
C GLY A 71 11.58 9.24 5.63
N GLY A 72 12.02 9.32 4.37
CA GLY A 72 12.97 8.35 3.82
C GLY A 72 12.36 6.98 3.52
N LYS A 73 11.06 6.90 3.29
CA LYS A 73 10.40 5.63 2.95
C LYS A 73 10.91 5.13 1.60
N ILE A 74 11.52 3.95 1.63
CA ILE A 74 12.00 3.25 0.45
C ILE A 74 10.82 2.64 -0.28
N SER A 75 10.79 2.71 -1.60
CA SER A 75 9.84 2.01 -2.45
C SER A 75 10.48 1.67 -3.80
N TRP A 76 10.04 0.59 -4.42
CA TRP A 76 10.44 0.27 -5.77
C TRP A 76 9.50 0.93 -6.77
N ILE A 77 10.06 1.57 -7.79
CA ILE A 77 9.35 2.08 -8.94
C ILE A 77 9.59 1.15 -10.12
N VAL A 78 8.51 0.68 -10.72
CA VAL A 78 8.52 -0.08 -11.97
C VAL A 78 7.91 0.79 -13.06
N ARG A 79 8.61 0.97 -14.18
CA ARG A 79 8.13 1.73 -15.34
C ARG A 79 7.83 0.79 -16.50
N PHE A 80 6.73 1.06 -17.18
CA PHE A 80 6.27 0.30 -18.34
C PHE A 80 6.69 0.98 -19.65
N SER A 81 6.77 0.21 -20.74
CA SER A 81 7.18 0.72 -22.05
C SER A 81 6.16 1.63 -22.72
N HIS A 82 4.90 1.47 -22.38
CA HIS A 82 3.82 2.37 -22.75
C HIS A 82 2.72 2.32 -21.70
N ALA A 83 1.81 3.30 -21.74
CA ALA A 83 0.73 3.37 -20.77
C ALA A 83 -0.33 2.29 -21.01
N LEU A 84 -0.78 1.64 -19.95
CA LEU A 84 -2.01 0.87 -19.93
C LEU A 84 -3.20 1.82 -19.80
N LEU A 85 -4.28 1.55 -20.53
CA LEU A 85 -5.58 2.17 -20.23
C LEU A 85 -6.31 1.27 -19.24
N ALA A 86 -6.31 1.66 -17.98
CA ALA A 86 -7.09 1.02 -16.92
C ALA A 86 -8.01 2.07 -16.28
N ASP A 87 -9.31 1.77 -16.19
CA ASP A 87 -10.31 2.64 -15.55
C ASP A 87 -10.31 4.10 -16.03
N GLY A 88 -10.00 4.31 -17.32
CA GLY A 88 -9.96 5.64 -17.95
C GLY A 88 -8.66 6.43 -17.70
N ASN A 89 -7.72 5.88 -16.92
CA ASN A 89 -6.41 6.46 -16.62
C ASN A 89 -5.30 5.80 -17.45
N ARG A 90 -4.21 6.55 -17.66
CA ARG A 90 -3.00 6.06 -18.36
C ARG A 90 -1.98 5.62 -17.32
N GLU A 91 -1.94 4.34 -17.00
CA GLU A 91 -0.95 3.80 -16.06
C GLU A 91 0.38 3.59 -16.75
N ILE A 92 1.41 4.29 -16.28
CA ILE A 92 2.78 4.26 -16.84
C ILE A 92 3.74 3.42 -16.00
N GLY A 93 3.25 2.82 -14.91
CA GLY A 93 4.07 2.03 -14.01
C GLY A 93 3.36 1.69 -12.70
N MET A 94 4.13 1.15 -11.78
CA MET A 94 3.68 0.85 -10.43
C MET A 94 4.77 1.19 -9.39
N ARG A 95 4.33 1.47 -8.18
CA ARG A 95 5.15 1.61 -6.99
C ARG A 95 4.86 0.46 -6.06
N VAL A 96 5.89 -0.29 -5.68
CA VAL A 96 5.81 -1.43 -4.76
C VAL A 96 6.54 -1.05 -3.47
N LYS A 97 5.82 -1.00 -2.36
CA LYS A 97 6.38 -0.68 -1.05
C LYS A 97 7.02 -1.92 -0.40
N PRO A 98 7.91 -1.76 0.58
CA PRO A 98 8.52 -2.87 1.32
C PRO A 98 7.52 -3.75 2.05
N ASP A 99 6.34 -3.22 2.40
CA ASP A 99 5.23 -3.98 3.00
C ASP A 99 4.46 -4.83 1.97
N GLY A 100 4.87 -4.81 0.69
CA GLY A 100 4.21 -5.50 -0.40
C GLY A 100 3.00 -4.76 -0.99
N SER A 101 2.63 -3.60 -0.44
CA SER A 101 1.53 -2.81 -1.02
C SER A 101 1.93 -2.21 -2.37
N VAL A 102 0.98 -2.20 -3.30
CA VAL A 102 1.15 -1.70 -4.67
C VAL A 102 0.27 -0.47 -4.88
N SER A 103 0.81 0.53 -5.55
CA SER A 103 0.08 1.70 -6.05
C SER A 103 0.46 1.97 -7.50
N TYR A 104 -0.48 2.38 -8.33
CA TYR A 104 -0.25 2.60 -9.76
C TYR A 104 0.22 4.03 -10.03
N LEU A 105 1.16 4.17 -10.96
CA LEU A 105 1.64 5.46 -11.42
C LEU A 105 0.83 5.85 -12.65
N THR A 106 0.00 6.88 -12.54
CA THR A 106 -0.83 7.37 -13.63
C THR A 106 -0.27 8.67 -14.20
N GLU A 107 -0.35 8.82 -15.51
CA GLU A 107 -0.16 10.09 -16.20
C GLU A 107 -1.52 10.70 -16.53
N ASP A 108 -1.73 11.95 -16.15
CA ASP A 108 -2.93 12.69 -16.55
C ASP A 108 -2.97 12.84 -18.07
N LYS A 109 -4.17 12.76 -18.67
CA LYS A 109 -4.37 12.95 -20.12
C LYS A 109 -3.90 14.32 -20.66
N HIS A 110 -3.56 15.24 -19.77
CA HIS A 110 -3.01 16.54 -20.13
C HIS A 110 -1.49 16.44 -20.15
N GLY A 111 -0.93 16.05 -21.30
CA GLY A 111 0.52 16.13 -21.55
C GLY A 111 1.09 17.53 -21.27
N PRO A 112 2.42 17.73 -21.36
CA PRO A 112 3.07 18.98 -20.95
C PRO A 112 2.44 20.19 -21.68
N LYS A 113 1.67 21.01 -20.96
CA LYS A 113 1.14 22.27 -21.48
C LYS A 113 2.30 23.25 -21.65
N LYS A 114 2.93 23.26 -22.83
CA LYS A 114 3.77 24.37 -23.26
C LYS A 114 2.90 25.61 -23.41
N ARG A 115 2.89 26.46 -22.38
CA ARG A 115 2.29 27.79 -22.46
C ARG A 115 3.33 28.70 -23.12
N ASN A 116 3.28 28.83 -24.45
CA ASN A 116 4.04 29.87 -25.14
C ASN A 116 3.39 31.21 -24.81
N VAL A 117 3.95 31.92 -23.82
CA VAL A 117 3.59 33.33 -23.61
C VAL A 117 4.38 34.13 -24.65
N PRO A 118 3.72 34.85 -25.57
CA PRO A 118 4.44 35.74 -26.47
C PRO A 118 5.11 36.84 -25.64
N LEU A 119 6.42 37.03 -25.84
CA LEU A 119 7.14 38.22 -25.38
C LEU A 119 6.49 39.43 -26.05
N LYS A 120 5.79 40.25 -25.28
CA LYS A 120 5.41 41.59 -25.73
C LYS A 120 6.70 42.40 -25.84
N SER A 121 7.03 42.80 -27.07
CA SER A 121 7.96 43.87 -27.41
C SER A 121 7.53 45.19 -26.80
#